data_AF-A0A7V9MA99-F1
#
_entry.id   AF-A0A7V9MA99-F1
#
_cell.length_a   1.000
_cell.length_b   1.000
_cell.length_c   1.000
_cell.angle_alpha   90.00
_cell.angle_beta   90.00
_cell.angle_gamma   90.00
#
_symmetry.space_group_name_H-M   'P 1'
#
loop_
_entity.id
_entity.type
_entity.pdbx_description
1 polymer ?
#
loop_
_entity_poly.entity_id
_entity_poly.type
_entity_poly.pdbx_seq_one_letter_code
_entity_poly.pdbx_strand_id
1 'polypeptide(L)'
;AVADARGPQWRKLIFNASTNPIGALTRLSHGQVCEREDLRRFVTALVDEGKAVAAAMGIELDADPEELIDHAAKPAVAYDHKASMLQDVEARRLTEVDYLNGGIVRFGREHDVPTPLNAAITSLIHGLEASWAR
;
A
#
# COMPACT_ATOMS: atom_id res chain seq x y z
N ALA A 1 -22.08 16.66 -0.43
CA ALA A 1 -21.27 15.68 -1.19
C ALA A 1 -19.92 16.31 -1.45
N VAL A 2 -18.82 15.55 -1.38
CA VAL A 2 -17.49 16.05 -1.78
C VAL A 2 -17.53 16.24 -3.31
N ALA A 3 -17.00 17.36 -3.82
CA ALA A 3 -17.11 17.71 -5.24
C ALA A 3 -16.34 16.74 -6.16
N ASP A 4 -15.26 16.15 -5.64
CA ASP A 4 -14.52 15.04 -6.25
C ASP A 4 -14.08 14.07 -5.15
N ALA A 5 -14.48 12.81 -5.26
CA ALA A 5 -14.14 11.78 -4.28
C ALA A 5 -12.78 11.11 -4.55
N ARG A 6 -12.15 11.39 -5.70
CA ARG A 6 -10.94 10.69 -6.16
C ARG A 6 -9.73 10.97 -5.27
N GLY A 7 -9.53 12.21 -4.82
CA GLY A 7 -8.42 12.59 -3.95
C GLY A 7 -8.36 11.75 -2.66
N PRO A 8 -9.42 11.77 -1.84
CA PRO A 8 -9.51 10.93 -0.64
C PRO A 8 -9.40 9.42 -0.90
N GLN A 9 -9.98 8.95 -2.01
CA GLN A 9 -9.90 7.54 -2.40
C GLN A 9 -8.46 7.13 -2.73
N TRP A 10 -7.75 7.93 -3.53
CA TRP A 10 -6.37 7.69 -3.90
C TRP A 10 -5.42 7.82 -2.72
N ARG A 11 -5.63 8.79 -1.83
CA ARG A 11 -4.84 8.88 -0.60
C ARG A 11 -4.94 7.60 0.23
N LYS A 12 -6.15 7.07 0.41
CA LYS A 12 -6.38 5.81 1.13
C LYS A 12 -5.81 4.60 0.39
N LEU A 13 -5.95 4.55 -0.93
CA LEU A 13 -5.39 3.50 -1.76
C LEU A 13 -3.87 3.46 -1.65
N ILE A 14 -3.20 4.61 -1.75
CA ILE A 14 -1.74 4.73 -1.63
C ILE A 14 -1.28 4.28 -0.25
N PHE A 15 -1.96 4.73 0.82
CA PHE A 15 -1.69 4.25 2.18
C PHE A 15 -1.77 2.73 2.30
N ASN A 16 -2.85 2.11 1.80
CA ASN A 16 -3.02 0.66 1.88
C ASN A 16 -1.97 -0.07 1.02
N ALA A 17 -1.68 0.41 -0.18
CA ALA A 17 -0.73 -0.20 -1.10
C ALA A 17 0.72 -0.12 -0.59
N SER A 18 1.06 0.90 0.21
CA SER A 18 2.43 1.06 0.74
C SER A 18 2.68 0.30 2.03
N THR A 19 1.66 0.02 2.87
CA THR A 19 1.85 -0.58 4.20
C THR A 19 1.30 -2.01 4.32
N ASN A 20 0.10 -2.28 3.80
CA ASN A 20 -0.56 -3.59 3.94
C ASN A 20 0.28 -4.77 3.40
N PRO A 21 0.84 -4.71 2.17
CA PRO A 21 1.64 -5.82 1.65
C PRO A 21 2.94 -6.03 2.43
N ILE A 22 3.53 -4.96 2.99
CA ILE A 22 4.74 -5.08 3.80
C ILE A 22 4.42 -5.82 5.09
N GLY A 23 3.33 -5.44 5.77
CA GLY A 23 2.85 -6.17 6.95
C GLY A 23 2.54 -7.64 6.61
N ALA A 24 1.90 -7.90 5.47
CA ALA A 24 1.57 -9.24 5.02
C ALA A 24 2.80 -10.12 4.77
N LEU A 25 3.82 -9.60 4.07
CA LEU A 25 5.06 -10.32 3.76
C LEU A 25 5.95 -10.54 5.00
N THR A 26 5.97 -9.57 5.92
CA THR A 26 6.89 -9.57 7.08
C THR A 26 6.25 -10.10 8.37
N ARG A 27 4.92 -10.25 8.41
CA ARG A 27 4.12 -10.55 9.61
C ARG A 27 4.18 -9.50 10.72
N LEU A 28 4.60 -8.29 10.39
CA LEU A 28 4.68 -7.16 11.31
C LEU A 28 3.38 -6.35 11.32
N SER A 29 3.07 -5.72 12.46
CA SER A 29 2.00 -4.72 12.55
C SER A 29 2.37 -3.41 11.84
N HIS A 30 1.39 -2.53 11.62
CA HIS A 30 1.63 -1.22 10.98
C HIS A 30 2.73 -0.41 11.69
N GLY A 31 2.67 -0.34 13.02
CA GLY A 31 3.65 0.37 13.83
C GLY A 31 5.05 -0.23 13.72
N GLN A 32 5.16 -1.55 13.78
CA GLN A 32 6.44 -2.26 13.66
C GLN A 32 7.09 -2.09 12.28
N VAL A 33 6.28 -2.05 11.21
CA VAL A 33 6.77 -1.70 9.86
C VAL A 33 7.33 -0.30 9.83
N CYS A 34 6.66 0.67 10.45
CA CYS A 34 7.07 2.09 10.42
C CYS A 34 8.25 2.40 11.36
N GLU A 35 8.44 1.65 12.44
CA GLU A 35 9.56 1.82 13.38
C GLU A 35 10.90 1.36 12.78
N ARG A 36 10.84 0.39 11.86
CA ARG A 36 12.01 -0.08 11.14
C ARG A 36 12.38 0.88 10.01
N GLU A 37 13.51 1.57 10.15
CA GLU A 37 13.95 2.60 9.21
C GLU A 37 14.09 2.10 7.76
N ASP A 38 14.57 0.87 7.57
CA ASP A 38 14.69 0.24 6.25
C ASP A 38 13.35 0.00 5.59
N LEU A 39 12.37 -0.52 6.33
CA LEU A 39 11.01 -0.71 5.85
C LEU A 39 10.28 0.62 5.65
N ARG A 40 10.46 1.59 6.56
CA ARG A 40 9.84 2.91 6.43
C ARG A 40 10.28 3.65 5.18
N ARG A 41 11.56 3.59 4.82
CA ARG A 41 12.07 4.14 3.55
C ARG A 41 11.44 3.45 2.34
N PHE A 42 11.25 2.13 2.42
CA PHE A 42 10.59 1.38 1.35
C PHE A 42 9.10 1.72 1.22
N VAL A 43 8.40 1.91 2.34
CA VAL A 43 7.02 2.42 2.38
C VAL A 43 6.93 3.79 1.69
N THR A 44 7.84 4.73 2.00
CA THR A 44 7.90 6.04 1.32
C THR A 44 8.09 5.88 -0.18
N ALA A 45 9.00 5.02 -0.63
CA ALA A 45 9.22 4.81 -2.06
C ALA A 45 7.98 4.24 -2.78
N LEU A 46 7.19 3.38 -2.12
CA LEU A 46 5.90 2.91 -2.65
C LEU A 46 4.85 4.04 -2.70
N VAL A 47 4.84 4.91 -1.68
CA VAL A 47 3.99 6.12 -1.66
C VAL A 47 4.32 7.04 -2.83
N ASP A 48 5.61 7.26 -3.10
CA ASP A 48 6.06 8.14 -4.17
C ASP A 48 5.61 7.66 -5.56
N GLU A 49 5.70 6.34 -5.84
CA GLU A 49 5.14 5.77 -7.06
C GLU A 49 3.63 6.00 -7.15
N GLY A 50 2.89 5.78 -6.05
CA GLY A 50 1.45 5.99 -6.01
C GLY A 50 1.05 7.46 -6.23
N LYS A 51 1.79 8.40 -5.63
CA LYS A 51 1.63 9.84 -5.82
C LYS A 51 1.90 10.24 -7.27
N ALA A 52 2.96 9.71 -7.88
CA ALA A 52 3.31 9.99 -9.27
C ALA A 52 2.20 9.55 -10.23
N VAL A 53 1.61 8.37 -10.01
CA VAL A 53 0.46 7.89 -10.80
C VAL A 53 -0.76 8.77 -10.60
N ALA A 54 -1.11 9.12 -9.35
CA ALA A 54 -2.25 10.00 -9.07
C ALA A 54 -2.09 11.37 -9.77
N ALA A 55 -0.89 11.95 -9.72
CA ALA A 55 -0.59 13.21 -10.38
C ALA A 55 -0.72 13.12 -11.91
N ALA A 56 -0.21 12.04 -12.53
CA ALA A 56 -0.33 11.82 -13.97
C ALA A 56 -1.78 11.62 -14.44
N MET A 57 -2.67 11.18 -13.55
CA MET A 57 -4.12 11.08 -13.76
C MET A 57 -4.87 12.41 -13.52
N GLY A 58 -4.17 13.47 -13.11
CA GLY A 58 -4.79 14.74 -12.74
C GLY A 58 -5.64 14.65 -11.47
N ILE A 59 -5.28 13.74 -10.55
CA ILE A 59 -5.95 13.57 -9.27
C ILE A 59 -5.17 14.33 -8.20
N GLU A 60 -5.77 15.39 -7.67
CA GLU A 60 -5.25 16.09 -6.51
C GLU A 60 -5.64 15.33 -5.23
N LEU A 61 -4.64 14.98 -4.41
CA LEU A 61 -4.86 14.34 -3.12
C LEU A 61 -5.37 15.36 -2.10
N ASP A 62 -6.27 14.94 -1.22
CA ASP A 62 -6.83 15.77 -0.15
C ASP A 62 -5.84 16.03 0.99
N ALA A 63 -4.83 15.17 1.14
CA ALA A 63 -3.71 15.31 2.06
C ALA A 63 -2.56 14.37 1.63
N ASP A 64 -1.39 14.51 2.24
CA ASP A 64 -0.28 13.59 1.98
C ASP A 64 -0.55 12.21 2.62
N PRO A 65 -0.48 11.09 1.86
CA PRO A 65 -0.53 9.74 2.42
C PRO A 65 0.47 9.49 3.56
N GLU A 66 1.64 10.14 3.56
CA GLU A 66 2.65 10.03 4.61
C GLU A 66 2.11 10.46 5.98
N GLU A 67 1.27 11.50 6.03
CA GLU A 67 0.65 11.95 7.27
C GLU A 67 -0.29 10.88 7.86
N LEU A 68 -0.99 10.15 7.00
CA LEU A 68 -1.86 9.06 7.43
C LEU A 68 -1.03 7.86 7.95
N ILE A 69 0.09 7.57 7.30
CA ILE A 69 1.03 6.51 7.71
C ILE A 69 1.60 6.82 9.09
N ASP A 70 2.13 8.04 9.27
CA ASP A 70 2.73 8.48 10.54
C ASP A 70 1.69 8.58 11.65
N HIS A 71 0.46 9.00 11.34
CA HIS A 71 -0.63 9.02 12.31
C HIS A 71 -0.98 7.60 12.78
N ALA A 72 -1.14 6.65 11.86
CA ALA A 72 -1.46 5.27 12.18
C ALA A 72 -0.32 4.55 12.93
N ALA A 73 0.93 4.96 12.75
CA ALA A 73 2.09 4.41 13.46
C ALA A 73 2.14 4.77 14.95
N LYS A 74 1.28 5.67 15.44
CA LYS A 74 1.26 6.06 16.85
C LYS A 74 0.69 4.95 17.74
N PRO A 75 1.26 4.68 18.93
CA PRO A 75 0.75 3.68 19.88
C PRO A 75 -0.73 3.80 20.21
N ALA A 76 -1.23 5.04 20.34
CA ALA A 76 -2.62 5.31 20.68
C ALA A 76 -3.62 5.18 19.50
N VAL A 77 -3.13 4.89 18.29
CA VAL A 77 -3.95 4.87 17.07
C VAL A 77 -4.07 3.46 16.50
N ALA A 78 -2.99 2.93 15.91
CA ALA A 78 -3.02 1.66 15.20
C ALA A 78 -1.67 0.93 15.19
N TYR A 79 -0.77 1.21 16.16
CA TYR A 79 0.57 0.59 16.18
C TYR A 79 0.54 -0.94 16.10
N ASP A 80 -0.27 -1.60 16.94
CA ASP A 80 -0.42 -3.07 16.96
C ASP A 80 -1.43 -3.59 15.93
N HIS A 81 -1.99 -2.72 15.08
CA HIS A 81 -2.97 -3.12 14.09
C HIS A 81 -2.33 -3.99 13.01
N LYS A 82 -2.94 -5.16 12.78
CA LYS A 82 -2.66 -6.02 11.63
C LYS A 82 -3.51 -5.55 10.46
N ALA A 83 -2.87 -5.13 9.37
CA ALA A 83 -3.54 -4.81 8.12
C ALA A 83 -4.44 -5.96 7.63
N SER A 84 -5.51 -5.63 6.88
CA SER A 84 -6.43 -6.60 6.28
C SER A 84 -5.69 -7.70 5.52
N MET A 85 -4.74 -7.30 4.67
CA MET A 85 -3.93 -8.22 3.89
C MET A 85 -3.11 -9.18 4.75
N LEU A 86 -2.56 -8.73 5.89
CA LEU A 86 -1.86 -9.63 6.81
C LEU A 86 -2.83 -10.67 7.39
N GLN A 87 -4.04 -10.26 7.76
CA GLN A 87 -5.06 -11.18 8.28
C GLN A 87 -5.48 -12.21 7.21
N ASP A 88 -5.61 -11.80 5.94
CA ASP A 88 -5.87 -12.71 4.83
C ASP A 88 -4.73 -13.71 4.62
N VAL A 89 -3.48 -13.24 4.66
CA VAL A 89 -2.30 -14.10 4.55
C VAL A 89 -2.16 -15.04 5.75
N GLU A 90 -2.52 -14.63 6.98
CA GLU A 90 -2.58 -15.53 8.15
C GLU A 90 -3.66 -16.61 7.98
N ALA A 91 -4.78 -16.25 7.37
CA ALA A 91 -5.88 -17.17 7.09
C ALA A 91 -5.74 -17.93 5.75
N ARG A 92 -4.66 -17.71 4.99
CA ARG A 92 -4.44 -18.26 3.64
C ARG A 92 -5.60 -17.97 2.67
N ARG A 93 -6.14 -16.76 2.72
CA ARG A 93 -7.11 -16.25 1.74
C ARG A 93 -6.40 -15.39 0.70
N LEU A 94 -6.92 -15.39 -0.53
CA LEU A 94 -6.46 -14.47 -1.56
C LEU A 94 -6.61 -13.02 -1.09
N THR A 95 -5.61 -12.21 -1.38
CA THR A 95 -5.51 -10.82 -0.95
C THR A 95 -6.11 -9.86 -1.98
N GLU A 96 -6.24 -8.60 -1.58
CA GLU A 96 -6.65 -7.49 -2.44
C GLU A 96 -5.51 -6.87 -3.26
N VAL A 97 -4.33 -7.52 -3.38
CA VAL A 97 -3.12 -6.92 -3.97
C VAL A 97 -3.30 -6.45 -5.42
N ASP A 98 -4.11 -7.14 -6.21
CA ASP A 98 -4.38 -6.77 -7.60
C ASP A 98 -5.15 -5.46 -7.74
N TYR A 99 -5.94 -5.10 -6.72
CA TYR A 99 -6.70 -3.85 -6.68
C TYR A 99 -5.91 -2.71 -6.05
N LEU A 100 -4.96 -3.03 -5.17
CA LEU A 100 -4.05 -2.06 -4.55
C LEU A 100 -2.83 -1.81 -5.44
N ASN A 101 -1.73 -2.51 -5.19
CA ASN A 101 -0.47 -2.36 -5.93
C ASN A 101 -0.65 -2.68 -7.43
N GLY A 102 -1.43 -3.72 -7.76
CA GLY A 102 -1.76 -4.05 -9.15
C GLY A 102 -2.55 -2.94 -9.84
N GLY A 103 -3.40 -2.23 -9.10
CA GLY A 103 -4.13 -1.05 -9.56
C GLY A 103 -3.18 0.11 -9.90
N ILE A 104 -2.25 0.42 -8.99
CA ILE A 104 -1.20 1.43 -9.23
C ILE A 104 -0.36 1.07 -10.46
N VAL A 105 0.05 -0.19 -10.60
CA VAL A 105 0.83 -0.66 -11.76
C VAL A 105 0.06 -0.51 -13.07
N ARG A 106 -1.22 -0.87 -13.07
CA ARG A 106 -2.06 -0.73 -14.26
C ARG A 106 -2.19 0.74 -14.67
N PHE A 107 -2.54 1.62 -13.75
CA PHE A 107 -2.67 3.05 -14.05
C PHE A 107 -1.32 3.70 -14.38
N GLY A 108 -0.21 3.27 -13.76
CA GLY A 108 1.12 3.72 -14.12
C GLY A 108 1.45 3.41 -15.57
N ARG A 109 1.14 2.21 -16.05
CA ARG A 109 1.30 1.84 -17.47
C ARG A 109 0.41 2.66 -18.41
N GLU A 110 -0.83 2.94 -18.02
CA GLU A 110 -1.77 3.74 -18.82
C GLU A 110 -1.30 5.21 -18.99
N HIS A 111 -0.48 5.70 -18.07
CA HIS A 111 0.00 7.08 -18.01
C HIS A 111 1.52 7.23 -18.16
N ASP A 112 2.22 6.19 -18.64
CA ASP A 112 3.68 6.18 -18.83
C ASP A 112 4.50 6.53 -17.55
N VAL A 113 3.98 6.18 -16.37
CA VAL A 113 4.64 6.34 -15.08
C VAL A 113 5.26 5.01 -14.63
N PRO A 114 6.59 4.95 -14.40
CA PRO A 114 7.23 3.76 -13.85
C PRO A 114 6.76 3.45 -12.41
N THR A 115 6.33 2.21 -12.17
CA THR A 115 5.94 1.72 -10.84
C THR A 115 6.63 0.38 -10.48
N PRO A 116 7.97 0.29 -10.58
CA PRO A 116 8.69 -0.97 -10.40
C PRO A 116 8.52 -1.60 -9.01
N LEU A 117 8.43 -0.80 -7.95
CA LEU A 117 8.30 -1.31 -6.58
C LEU A 117 6.91 -1.88 -6.33
N ASN A 118 5.85 -1.20 -6.80
CA ASN A 118 4.50 -1.74 -6.74
C ASN A 118 4.38 -3.03 -7.56
N ALA A 119 5.01 -3.11 -8.73
CA ALA A 119 5.02 -4.34 -9.54
C ALA A 119 5.75 -5.49 -8.85
N ALA A 120 6.87 -5.21 -8.17
CA ALA A 120 7.59 -6.20 -7.38
C ALA A 120 6.74 -6.70 -6.21
N ILE A 121 6.05 -5.80 -5.49
CA ILE A 121 5.15 -6.17 -4.40
C ILE A 121 4.00 -7.05 -4.87
N THR A 122 3.33 -6.70 -5.97
CA THR A 122 2.28 -7.56 -6.56
C THR A 122 2.81 -8.96 -6.82
N SER A 123 4.00 -9.07 -7.45
CA SER A 123 4.62 -10.35 -7.76
C SER A 123 4.95 -11.18 -6.52
N LEU A 124 5.46 -10.54 -5.46
CA LEU A 124 5.81 -11.21 -4.20
C LEU A 124 4.59 -11.73 -3.45
N ILE A 125 3.50 -10.95 -3.41
CA ILE A 125 2.25 -11.39 -2.78
C ILE A 125 1.63 -12.56 -3.55
N HIS A 126 1.56 -12.50 -4.88
CA HIS A 126 1.10 -13.65 -5.69
C HIS A 126 1.96 -14.90 -5.46
N GLY A 127 3.28 -14.73 -5.35
CA GLY A 127 4.19 -15.83 -5.02
C GLY A 127 3.93 -16.44 -3.64
N LEU A 128 3.61 -15.60 -2.65
CA LEU A 128 3.22 -16.04 -1.30
C LEU A 128 1.87 -16.79 -1.32
N GLU A 129 0.88 -16.28 -2.04
CA GLU A 129 -0.42 -16.95 -2.20
C GLU A 129 -0.27 -18.32 -2.87
N ALA A 130 0.52 -18.39 -3.93
CA ALA A 130 0.81 -19.65 -4.63
C ALA A 130 1.56 -20.66 -3.74
N SER A 131 2.29 -20.21 -2.72
CA SER A 131 3.03 -21.10 -1.83
C SER A 131 2.12 -21.89 -0.90
N TRP A 132 0.84 -21.53 -0.75
CA TRP A 132 -0.09 -22.23 0.13
C TRP A 132 -0.66 -23.52 -0.47
N ALA A 133 -0.59 -23.66 -1.79
CA ALA A 133 -1.03 -24.86 -2.51
C ALA A 133 0.05 -25.96 -2.58
N ARG A 134 1.22 -25.73 -1.97
CA ARG A 134 2.33 -26.68 -1.90
C ARG A 134 2.24 -27.58 -0.67
#